data_AF-A0A1I2IZX0-F1
#
_entry.id   AF-A0A1I2IZX0-F1
#
_cell.length_a   1.000
_cell.length_b   1.000
_cell.length_c   1.000
_cell.angle_alpha   90.00
_cell.angle_beta   90.00
_cell.angle_gamma   90.00
#
_symmetry.space_group_name_H-M   'P 1'
#
loop_
_entity.id
_entity.type
_entity.pdbx_description
1 polymer ?
#
loop_
_entity_poly.entity_id
_entity_poly.type
_entity_poly.pdbx_seq_one_letter_code
_entity_poly.pdbx_strand_id
1 'polypeptide(L)'
;MQKSIVVITGGPGFGKTSLIHRLKELNYRVGDEYAQEIIQDQLEHGGDCLPWKNGKAFRELIFQKRLAFWSSVVDEELAFADRGIPDQLAFARYQGKAKLSCLIKNSRSYSYFPYVFITSPWKEIYLQNQVRSETFEQACEIHEWICKTYLDLGYQLVHLPKIDVEQRVNFIINYITKLRS
;
A
#
# COMPACT_ATOMS: atom_id res chain seq x y z
N MET A 1 22.25 -0.65 4.37
CA MET A 1 21.80 -1.25 3.10
C MET A 1 20.32 -0.91 2.93
N GLN A 2 19.90 -0.55 1.71
CA GLN A 2 18.51 -0.19 1.43
C GLN A 2 17.74 -1.44 1.00
N LYS A 3 16.59 -1.71 1.62
CA LYS A 3 15.72 -2.83 1.25
C LYS A 3 15.18 -2.65 -0.18
N SER A 4 15.24 -3.69 -1.00
CA SER A 4 14.65 -3.72 -2.35
C SER A 4 13.15 -4.09 -2.31
N ILE A 5 12.41 -3.47 -1.39
CA ILE A 5 10.96 -3.65 -1.27
C ILE A 5 10.27 -2.56 -2.07
N VAL A 6 9.59 -2.96 -3.13
CA VAL A 6 8.85 -2.06 -4.02
C VAL A 6 7.42 -1.92 -3.54
N VAL A 7 7.01 -0.68 -3.27
CA VAL A 7 5.62 -0.40 -2.87
C VAL A 7 4.75 -0.24 -4.11
N ILE A 8 3.61 -0.92 -4.09
CA ILE A 8 2.50 -0.71 -5.02
C ILE A 8 1.34 -0.15 -4.19
N THR A 9 0.90 1.08 -4.49
CA THR A 9 -0.16 1.75 -3.73
C THR A 9 -1.10 2.57 -4.64
N GLY A 10 -2.10 3.22 -4.04
CA GLY A 10 -3.11 4.05 -4.67
C GLY A 10 -4.44 3.97 -3.90
N GLY A 11 -5.43 4.75 -4.34
CA GLY A 11 -6.78 4.73 -3.77
C GLY A 11 -7.41 3.33 -3.77
N PRO A 12 -8.41 3.08 -2.89
CA PRO A 12 -9.14 1.82 -2.89
C PRO A 12 -9.80 1.57 -4.26
N GLY A 13 -9.94 0.30 -4.65
CA GLY A 13 -10.66 -0.08 -5.89
C GLY A 13 -9.92 0.11 -7.22
N PHE A 14 -8.69 0.64 -7.25
CA PHE A 14 -7.97 0.93 -8.51
C PHE A 14 -7.15 -0.25 -9.08
N GLY A 15 -7.66 -1.49 -8.95
CA GLY A 15 -7.07 -2.65 -9.61
C GLY A 15 -5.69 -3.09 -9.10
N LYS A 16 -5.42 -2.90 -7.79
CA LYS A 16 -4.20 -3.41 -7.12
C LYS A 16 -4.25 -4.91 -6.88
N THR A 17 -5.36 -5.43 -6.38
CA THR A 17 -5.48 -6.82 -5.91
C THR A 17 -5.07 -7.83 -6.99
N SER A 18 -5.55 -7.68 -8.23
CA SER A 18 -5.18 -8.58 -9.34
C SER A 18 -3.70 -8.50 -9.69
N LEU A 19 -3.10 -7.31 -9.61
CA LEU A 19 -1.67 -7.10 -9.85
C LEU A 19 -0.82 -7.78 -8.77
N ILE A 20 -1.22 -7.64 -7.51
CA ILE A 20 -0.56 -8.27 -6.36
C ILE A 20 -0.67 -9.79 -6.43
N HIS A 21 -1.84 -10.33 -6.77
CA HIS A 21 -2.03 -11.77 -6.99
C HIS A 21 -1.07 -12.30 -8.05
N ARG A 22 -0.97 -11.59 -9.18
CA ARG A 22 -0.09 -12.01 -10.26
C ARG A 22 1.40 -12.01 -9.87
N LEU A 23 1.84 -11.02 -9.08
CA LEU A 23 3.21 -11.01 -8.56
C LEU A 23 3.50 -12.22 -7.65
N LYS A 24 2.52 -12.66 -6.85
CA LYS A 24 2.65 -13.87 -6.03
C LYS A 24 2.75 -15.14 -6.88
N GLU A 25 1.95 -15.26 -7.94
CA GLU A 25 2.02 -16.40 -8.88
C GLU A 25 3.38 -16.51 -9.57
N LEU A 26 4.06 -15.38 -9.77
CA LEU A 26 5.43 -15.32 -10.28
C LEU A 26 6.50 -15.60 -9.21
N ASN A 27 6.10 -16.11 -8.04
CA ASN A 27 6.95 -16.45 -6.89
C ASN A 27 7.68 -15.27 -6.24
N TYR A 28 7.23 -14.03 -6.46
CA TYR A 28 7.76 -12.91 -5.68
C TYR A 28 7.21 -12.92 -4.25
N ARG A 29 8.04 -12.51 -3.31
CA ARG A 29 7.63 -12.26 -1.93
C ARG A 29 6.79 -10.98 -1.89
N VAL A 30 5.57 -11.08 -1.35
CA VAL A 30 4.63 -9.93 -1.29
C VAL A 30 4.05 -9.75 0.12
N GLY A 31 4.09 -8.52 0.63
CA GLY A 31 3.40 -8.10 1.84
C GLY A 31 1.97 -7.68 1.49
N ASP A 32 0.99 -8.29 2.13
CA ASP A 32 -0.44 -8.16 1.79
C ASP A 32 -1.11 -6.88 2.26
N GLU A 33 -2.33 -6.63 1.76
CA GLU A 33 -3.24 -5.60 2.27
C GLU A 33 -3.80 -6.00 3.65
N TYR A 34 -2.97 -5.86 4.69
CA TYR A 34 -3.30 -6.30 6.05
C TYR A 34 -4.57 -5.68 6.62
N ALA A 35 -4.97 -4.50 6.17
CA ALA A 35 -6.19 -3.85 6.65
C ALA A 35 -7.44 -4.67 6.32
N GLN A 36 -7.53 -5.18 5.08
CA GLN A 36 -8.67 -6.00 4.65
C GLN A 36 -8.67 -7.36 5.35
N GLU A 37 -7.50 -8.00 5.45
CA GLU A 37 -7.32 -9.27 6.18
C GLU A 37 -7.79 -9.16 7.64
N ILE A 38 -7.34 -8.11 8.35
CA ILE A 38 -7.74 -7.88 9.76
C ILE A 38 -9.24 -7.63 9.87
N ILE A 39 -9.83 -6.80 8.99
CA ILE A 39 -11.27 -6.52 9.05
C ILE A 39 -12.08 -7.81 8.89
N GLN A 40 -11.71 -8.63 7.93
CA GLN A 40 -12.41 -9.88 7.66
C GLN A 40 -12.30 -10.85 8.86
N ASP A 41 -11.08 -11.08 9.35
CA ASP A 41 -10.83 -11.94 10.52
C ASP A 41 -11.61 -11.47 11.76
N GLN A 42 -11.61 -10.17 12.04
CA GLN A 42 -12.29 -9.61 13.21
C GLN A 42 -13.81 -9.65 13.08
N LEU A 43 -14.36 -9.54 11.87
CA LEU A 43 -15.80 -9.73 11.64
C LEU A 43 -16.21 -11.19 11.82
N GLU A 44 -15.42 -12.14 11.31
CA GLU A 44 -15.68 -13.59 11.43
C GLU A 44 -15.64 -14.07 12.89
N HIS A 45 -14.74 -13.51 13.71
CA HIS A 45 -14.55 -13.92 15.11
C HIS A 45 -15.19 -12.98 16.14
N GLY A 46 -15.96 -11.96 15.71
CA GLY A 46 -16.63 -11.02 16.62
C GLY A 46 -15.68 -10.10 17.42
N GLY A 47 -14.48 -9.88 16.91
CA GLY A 47 -13.44 -9.06 17.54
C GLY A 47 -13.78 -7.57 17.62
N ASP A 48 -12.86 -6.79 18.21
CA ASP A 48 -13.01 -5.34 18.35
C ASP A 48 -11.97 -4.54 17.56
N CYS A 49 -10.93 -5.19 17.01
CA CYS A 49 -9.83 -4.57 16.28
C CYS A 49 -10.26 -4.16 14.86
N LEU A 50 -11.27 -3.30 14.79
CA LEU A 50 -11.90 -2.78 13.57
C LEU A 50 -11.69 -1.27 13.51
N PRO A 51 -11.63 -0.66 12.31
CA PRO A 51 -11.38 0.76 12.18
C PRO A 51 -12.45 1.63 12.84
N TRP A 52 -13.71 1.17 12.86
CA TRP A 52 -14.86 1.85 13.48
C TRP A 52 -15.08 1.51 14.97
N LYS A 53 -14.49 0.43 15.49
CA LYS A 53 -14.70 -0.03 16.88
C LYS A 53 -13.48 0.24 17.76
N ASN A 54 -12.30 -0.14 17.31
CA ASN A 54 -11.03 0.10 18.01
C ASN A 54 -9.94 0.55 17.02
N GLY A 55 -10.12 1.75 16.47
CA GLY A 55 -9.23 2.27 15.42
C GLY A 55 -7.78 2.45 15.85
N LYS A 56 -7.47 2.57 17.15
CA LYS A 56 -6.08 2.63 17.64
C LYS A 56 -5.41 1.26 17.51
N ALA A 57 -6.01 0.21 18.07
CA ALA A 57 -5.50 -1.15 17.98
C ALA A 57 -5.38 -1.60 16.51
N PHE A 58 -6.36 -1.25 15.69
CA PHE A 58 -6.35 -1.56 14.25
C PHE A 58 -5.13 -0.98 13.53
N ARG A 59 -4.82 0.30 13.74
CA ARG A 59 -3.64 0.94 13.12
C ARG A 59 -2.33 0.36 13.63
N GLU A 60 -2.26 0.08 14.92
CA GLU A 60 -1.07 -0.52 15.54
C GLU A 60 -0.80 -1.92 14.99
N LEU A 61 -1.84 -2.74 14.85
CA LEU A 61 -1.72 -4.08 14.27
C LEU A 61 -1.29 -4.04 12.79
N ILE A 62 -1.85 -3.13 11.98
CA ILE A 62 -1.39 -2.93 10.58
C ILE A 62 0.09 -2.54 10.56
N PHE A 63 0.51 -1.63 11.45
CA PHE A 63 1.91 -1.22 11.53
C PHE A 63 2.82 -2.40 11.89
N GLN A 64 2.46 -3.20 12.88
CA GLN A 64 3.23 -4.38 13.28
C GLN A 64 3.35 -5.40 12.15
N LYS A 65 2.25 -5.72 11.45
CA LYS A 65 2.29 -6.63 10.29
C LYS A 65 3.19 -6.11 9.16
N ARG A 66 3.10 -4.82 8.82
CA ARG A 66 3.98 -4.18 7.82
C ARG A 66 5.45 -4.19 8.24
N LEU A 67 5.73 -3.92 9.52
CA LEU A 67 7.08 -3.93 10.06
C LEU A 67 7.67 -5.34 10.08
N ALA A 68 6.89 -6.35 10.45
CA ALA A 68 7.30 -7.75 10.41
C ALA A 68 7.64 -8.18 8.98
N PHE A 69 6.81 -7.84 8.00
CA PHE A 69 7.10 -8.08 6.60
C PHE A 69 8.40 -7.39 6.16
N TRP A 70 8.52 -6.08 6.40
CA TRP A 70 9.71 -5.29 6.05
C TRP A 70 10.99 -5.88 6.65
N SER A 71 10.92 -6.34 7.91
CA SER A 71 12.06 -6.93 8.61
C SER A 71 12.41 -8.34 8.12
N SER A 72 11.42 -9.07 7.57
CA SER A 72 11.61 -10.44 7.07
C SER A 72 12.28 -10.52 5.70
N VAL A 73 12.24 -9.44 4.91
CA VAL A 73 12.87 -9.38 3.59
C VAL A 73 14.37 -9.17 3.78
N VAL A 74 15.20 -10.04 3.20
CA VAL A 74 16.65 -9.90 3.31
C VAL A 74 17.16 -8.77 2.40
N ASP A 75 18.37 -8.30 2.64
CA ASP A 75 18.95 -7.26 1.77
C ASP A 75 19.12 -7.81 0.34
N GLU A 76 18.95 -6.94 -0.67
CA GLU A 76 19.02 -7.25 -2.11
C GLU A 76 17.90 -8.12 -2.71
N GLU A 77 17.10 -8.81 -1.87
CA GLU A 77 15.88 -9.52 -2.27
C GLU A 77 14.85 -8.54 -2.86
N LEU A 78 14.37 -8.81 -4.08
CA LEU A 78 13.27 -8.06 -4.66
C LEU A 78 11.94 -8.56 -4.10
N ALA A 79 11.28 -7.73 -3.30
CA ALA A 79 9.96 -8.01 -2.74
C ALA A 79 8.99 -6.87 -3.05
N PHE A 80 7.69 -7.14 -2.92
CA PHE A 80 6.63 -6.16 -3.16
C PHE A 80 5.78 -5.93 -1.91
N ALA A 81 5.21 -4.74 -1.76
CA ALA A 81 4.26 -4.44 -0.69
C ALA A 81 2.97 -3.87 -1.28
N ASP A 82 1.84 -4.51 -1.00
CA ASP A 82 0.51 -3.92 -1.20
C ASP A 82 0.27 -2.89 -0.08
N ARG A 83 0.62 -1.63 -0.39
CA ARG A 83 0.73 -0.50 0.54
C ARG A 83 1.90 -0.58 1.53
N GLY A 84 2.62 0.54 1.65
CA GLY A 84 3.76 0.68 2.55
C GLY A 84 3.39 1.27 3.91
N ILE A 85 4.34 1.35 4.84
CA ILE A 85 4.19 2.11 6.10
C ILE A 85 3.74 3.58 5.84
N PRO A 86 4.24 4.30 4.81
CA PRO A 86 3.76 5.66 4.49
C PRO A 86 2.27 5.78 4.21
N ASP A 87 1.58 4.72 3.77
CA ASP A 87 0.13 4.77 3.58
C ASP A 87 -0.61 5.14 4.87
N GLN A 88 -0.15 4.69 6.04
CA GLN A 88 -0.80 5.07 7.31
C GLN A 88 -0.68 6.58 7.58
N LEU A 89 0.45 7.18 7.21
CA LEU A 89 0.63 8.63 7.28
C LEU A 89 -0.32 9.34 6.30
N ALA A 90 -0.47 8.82 5.08
CA ALA A 90 -1.40 9.37 4.09
C ALA A 90 -2.86 9.35 4.58
N PHE A 91 -3.32 8.20 5.10
CA PHE A 91 -4.66 8.09 5.68
C PHE A 91 -4.85 9.00 6.90
N ALA A 92 -3.84 9.14 7.76
CA ALA A 92 -3.92 10.04 8.91
C ALA A 92 -4.00 11.52 8.50
N ARG A 93 -3.33 11.91 7.41
CA ARG A 93 -3.42 13.25 6.81
C ARG A 93 -4.79 13.51 6.19
N TYR A 94 -5.31 12.57 5.41
CA TYR A 94 -6.67 12.63 4.88
C TYR A 94 -7.72 12.81 5.98
N GLN A 95 -7.57 12.09 7.10
CA GLN A 95 -8.44 12.21 8.28
C GLN A 95 -8.21 13.48 9.11
N GLY A 96 -7.33 14.40 8.71
CA GLY A 96 -7.06 15.65 9.42
C GLY A 96 -6.45 15.48 10.81
N LYS A 97 -5.69 14.40 11.07
CA LYS A 97 -5.13 14.16 12.41
C LYS A 97 -4.01 15.13 12.75
N ALA A 98 -4.10 15.76 13.92
CA ALA A 98 -3.14 16.75 14.39
C ALA A 98 -1.76 16.17 14.78
N LYS A 99 -1.68 14.91 15.24
CA LYS A 99 -0.44 14.29 15.74
C LYS A 99 0.09 13.25 14.75
N LEU A 100 1.06 13.66 13.92
CA LEU A 100 1.64 12.81 12.87
C LEU A 100 3.12 12.46 13.10
N SER A 101 3.77 13.00 14.15
CA SER A 101 5.22 12.87 14.36
C SER A 101 5.71 11.42 14.41
N CYS A 102 4.98 10.54 15.11
CA CYS A 102 5.29 9.12 15.18
C CYS A 102 5.19 8.43 13.80
N LEU A 103 4.14 8.75 13.03
CA LEU A 103 3.95 8.19 11.68
C LEU A 103 5.05 8.66 10.72
N ILE A 104 5.42 9.95 10.77
CA ILE A 104 6.53 10.50 9.97
C ILE A 104 7.85 9.81 10.33
N LYS A 105 8.13 9.64 11.64
CA LYS A 105 9.33 8.94 12.11
C LYS A 105 9.36 7.51 11.56
N ASN A 106 8.28 6.75 11.73
CA ASN A 106 8.20 5.38 11.25
C ASN A 106 8.38 5.29 9.72
N SER A 107 7.74 6.18 8.95
CA SER A 107 7.89 6.23 7.49
C SER A 107 9.32 6.53 7.02
N ARG A 108 10.11 7.23 7.83
CA ARG A 108 11.53 7.53 7.54
C ARG A 108 12.47 6.42 8.02
N SER A 109 12.18 5.79 9.15
CA SER A 109 13.01 4.71 9.72
C SER A 109 12.91 3.41 8.93
N TYR A 110 11.77 3.12 8.33
CA TYR A 110 11.51 1.89 7.57
C TYR A 110 11.28 2.24 6.10
N SER A 111 12.35 2.69 5.44
CA SER A 111 12.32 3.13 4.04
C SER A 111 12.16 1.96 3.07
N TYR A 112 11.53 2.24 1.93
CA TYR A 112 11.33 1.31 0.82
C TYR A 112 12.26 1.63 -0.35
N PHE A 113 12.10 0.91 -1.47
CA PHE A 113 12.71 1.25 -2.73
C PHE A 113 12.31 2.69 -3.17
N PRO A 114 13.22 3.50 -3.75
CA PRO A 114 12.94 4.92 -4.02
C PRO A 114 11.77 5.18 -4.98
N TYR A 115 11.48 4.21 -5.86
CA TYR A 115 10.40 4.28 -6.84
C TYR A 115 9.18 3.52 -6.34
N VAL A 116 8.06 4.22 -6.24
CA VAL A 116 6.77 3.69 -5.77
C VAL A 116 5.79 3.66 -6.92
N PHE A 117 5.19 2.50 -7.16
CA PHE A 117 4.24 2.31 -8.25
C PHE A 117 2.83 2.66 -7.78
N ILE A 118 2.18 3.55 -8.50
CA ILE A 118 0.88 4.10 -8.15
C ILE A 118 -0.19 3.62 -9.13
N THR A 119 -1.24 2.99 -8.61
CA THR A 119 -2.46 2.72 -9.37
C THR A 119 -3.30 3.99 -9.51
N SER A 120 -3.49 4.43 -10.74
CA SER A 120 -4.30 5.60 -11.09
C SER A 120 -5.80 5.35 -10.88
N PRO A 121 -6.61 6.38 -10.55
CA PRO A 121 -8.05 6.26 -10.43
C PRO A 121 -8.68 5.63 -11.67
N TRP A 122 -9.45 4.56 -11.48
CA TRP A 122 -10.00 3.75 -12.57
C TRP A 122 -11.49 3.50 -12.32
N LYS A 123 -12.33 4.40 -12.85
CA LYS A 123 -13.77 4.42 -12.57
C LYS A 123 -14.49 3.18 -13.12
N GLU A 124 -14.05 2.71 -14.27
CA GLU A 124 -14.63 1.58 -15.01
C GLU A 124 -14.57 0.25 -14.24
N ILE A 125 -13.64 0.11 -13.29
CA ILE A 125 -13.49 -1.10 -12.46
C ILE A 125 -13.85 -0.84 -10.98
N TYR A 126 -14.34 0.35 -10.65
CA TYR A 126 -14.62 0.73 -9.28
C TYR A 126 -15.93 0.12 -8.79
N LEU A 127 -15.84 -0.68 -7.73
CA LEU A 127 -16.98 -1.32 -7.08
C LEU A 127 -16.89 -1.11 -5.58
N GLN A 128 -17.98 -0.62 -4.99
CA GLN A 128 -18.15 -0.54 -3.55
C GLN A 128 -18.51 -1.92 -2.97
N ASN A 129 -18.04 -2.21 -1.77
CA ASN A 129 -18.44 -3.39 -1.01
C ASN A 129 -18.33 -3.11 0.50
N GLN A 130 -18.63 -4.09 1.36
CA GLN A 130 -18.58 -3.89 2.82
C GLN A 130 -17.21 -3.46 3.35
N VAL A 131 -16.12 -3.79 2.63
CA VAL A 131 -14.75 -3.40 2.96
C VAL A 131 -14.39 -2.04 2.33
N ARG A 132 -14.92 -1.75 1.14
CA ARG A 132 -14.71 -0.52 0.34
C ARG A 132 -15.99 0.30 0.34
N SER A 133 -16.17 1.03 1.44
CA SER A 133 -17.38 1.84 1.68
C SER A 133 -17.29 3.24 1.07
N GLU A 134 -16.11 3.66 0.62
CA GLU A 134 -15.86 5.00 0.07
C GLU A 134 -16.55 5.20 -1.29
N THR A 135 -17.02 6.41 -1.55
CA THR A 135 -17.38 6.87 -2.90
C THR A 135 -16.15 6.94 -3.81
N PHE A 136 -16.37 6.96 -5.12
CA PHE A 136 -15.26 7.09 -6.06
C PHE A 136 -14.50 8.41 -5.85
N GLU A 137 -15.23 9.48 -5.55
CA GLU A 137 -14.69 10.80 -5.24
C GLU A 137 -13.79 10.75 -3.99
N GLN A 138 -14.25 10.12 -2.91
CA GLN A 138 -13.42 9.89 -1.72
C GLN A 138 -12.19 9.02 -2.02
N ALA A 139 -12.32 8.00 -2.88
CA ALA A 139 -11.17 7.18 -3.29
C ALA A 139 -10.12 8.00 -4.07
N CYS A 140 -10.55 8.97 -4.88
CA CYS A 140 -9.68 9.93 -5.55
C CYS A 140 -9.00 10.88 -4.56
N GLU A 141 -9.72 11.45 -3.59
CA GLU A 141 -9.13 12.31 -2.55
C GLU A 141 -8.07 11.55 -1.73
N ILE A 142 -8.36 10.31 -1.33
CA ILE A 142 -7.41 9.44 -0.64
C ILE A 142 -6.17 9.21 -1.51
N HIS A 143 -6.35 8.97 -2.81
CA HIS A 143 -5.25 8.80 -3.75
C HIS A 143 -4.35 10.03 -3.83
N GLU A 144 -4.90 11.24 -3.87
CA GLU A 144 -4.13 12.48 -3.85
C GLU A 144 -3.30 12.62 -2.58
N TRP A 145 -3.88 12.30 -1.42
CA TRP A 145 -3.15 12.29 -0.14
C TRP A 145 -2.03 11.24 -0.09
N ILE A 146 -2.24 10.07 -0.71
CA ILE A 146 -1.20 9.05 -0.87
C ILE A 146 -0.06 9.63 -1.70
N CYS A 147 -0.34 10.13 -2.90
CA CYS A 147 0.66 10.71 -3.79
C CYS A 147 1.48 11.81 -3.10
N LYS A 148 0.80 12.79 -2.49
CA LYS A 148 1.45 13.87 -1.74
C LYS A 148 2.34 13.34 -0.62
N THR A 149 1.90 12.31 0.10
CA THR A 149 2.66 11.76 1.22
C THR A 149 3.95 11.07 0.79
N TYR A 150 3.91 10.30 -0.29
CA TYR A 150 5.12 9.69 -0.82
C TYR A 150 6.08 10.74 -1.39
N LEU A 151 5.58 11.77 -2.08
CA LEU A 151 6.40 12.89 -2.57
C LEU A 151 7.07 13.66 -1.42
N ASP A 152 6.32 14.01 -0.37
CA ASP A 152 6.85 14.70 0.82
C ASP A 152 7.94 13.90 1.56
N LEU A 153 7.92 12.58 1.42
CA LEU A 153 8.92 11.68 2.00
C LEU A 153 10.13 11.45 1.06
N GLY A 154 10.12 12.04 -0.14
CA GLY A 154 11.23 11.99 -1.10
C GLY A 154 11.18 10.81 -2.09
N TYR A 155 10.06 10.07 -2.16
CA TYR A 155 9.90 8.99 -3.13
C TYR A 155 9.57 9.53 -4.52
N GLN A 156 9.96 8.77 -5.54
CA GLN A 156 9.58 8.99 -6.93
C GLN A 156 8.34 8.16 -7.26
N LEU A 157 7.31 8.78 -7.84
CA LEU A 157 6.07 8.09 -8.18
C LEU A 157 6.09 7.64 -9.64
N VAL A 158 5.76 6.37 -9.86
CA VAL A 158 5.62 5.76 -11.19
C VAL A 158 4.17 5.36 -11.37
N HIS A 159 3.43 6.10 -12.19
CA HIS A 159 2.03 5.80 -12.47
C HIS A 159 1.91 4.56 -13.36
N LEU A 160 1.13 3.59 -12.90
CA LEU A 160 0.86 2.38 -13.66
C LEU A 160 -0.15 2.67 -14.77
N PRO A 161 0.12 2.22 -16.01
CA PRO A 161 -0.81 2.34 -17.12
C PRO A 161 -2.08 1.52 -16.87
N LYS A 162 -3.22 2.00 -17.40
CA LYS A 162 -4.52 1.30 -17.36
C LYS A 162 -4.61 0.26 -18.48
N ILE A 163 -3.76 -0.74 -18.39
CA ILE A 163 -3.68 -1.87 -19.33
C ILE A 163 -3.88 -3.18 -18.56
N ASP A 164 -3.82 -4.32 -19.26
CA ASP A 164 -4.01 -5.63 -18.62
C ASP A 164 -2.96 -5.93 -17.54
N VAL A 165 -3.28 -6.91 -16.70
CA VAL A 165 -2.48 -7.24 -15.52
C VAL A 165 -1.07 -7.71 -15.89
N GLU A 166 -0.92 -8.56 -16.92
CA GLU A 166 0.40 -9.05 -17.35
C GLU A 166 1.28 -7.91 -17.83
N GLN A 167 0.74 -7.01 -18.64
CA GLN A 167 1.47 -5.85 -19.13
C GLN A 167 1.87 -4.90 -17.99
N ARG A 168 1.01 -4.72 -16.98
CA ARG A 168 1.34 -3.92 -15.79
C ARG A 168 2.46 -4.55 -14.96
N VAL A 169 2.45 -5.88 -14.77
CA VAL A 169 3.55 -6.59 -14.10
C VAL A 169 4.85 -6.43 -14.88
N ASN A 170 4.82 -6.69 -16.18
CA ASN A 170 5.99 -6.55 -17.05
C ASN A 170 6.54 -5.13 -17.03
N PHE A 171 5.67 -4.11 -17.02
CA PHE A 171 6.07 -2.72 -16.86
C PHE A 171 6.85 -2.50 -15.56
N ILE A 172 6.34 -2.99 -14.42
CA ILE A 172 6.99 -2.85 -13.11
C ILE A 172 8.37 -3.54 -13.11
N ILE A 173 8.42 -4.81 -13.51
CA ILE A 173 9.65 -5.59 -13.51
C ILE A 173 10.71 -4.96 -14.43
N ASN A 174 10.33 -4.60 -15.66
CA ASN A 174 11.25 -3.97 -16.60
C ASN A 174 11.77 -2.62 -16.09
N TYR A 175 10.92 -1.84 -15.42
CA TYR A 175 11.32 -0.56 -14.84
C TYR A 175 12.35 -0.76 -13.72
N ILE A 176 12.12 -1.71 -12.82
CA ILE A 176 13.04 -2.03 -11.71
C ILE A 176 14.37 -2.59 -12.27
N THR A 177 14.32 -3.51 -13.22
CA THR A 177 15.52 -4.11 -13.82
C THR A 177 16.42 -3.04 -14.45
N LYS A 178 15.84 -2.07 -15.17
CA LYS A 178 16.59 -0.95 -15.76
C LYS A 178 17.23 0.01 -14.74
N LEU A 179 16.69 0.07 -13.52
CA LEU A 179 17.27 0.89 -12.44
C LEU A 179 18.39 0.17 -11.67
N ARG A 180 18.44 -1.16 -11.77
CA ARG A 180 19.45 -2.00 -11.12
C ARG A 180 20.63 -2.35 -12.05
N SER A 181 20.47 -2.16 -13.35
CA SER A 181 21.51 -2.30 -14.38
C SER A 181 22.43 -1.09 -14.41
#